data_AF-A0AAD9U6R4-F1
#
_entry.id   AF-A0AAD9U6R4-F1
#
_cell.length_a   1.000
_cell.length_b   1.000
_cell.length_c   1.000
_cell.angle_alpha   90.00
_cell.angle_beta   90.00
_cell.angle_gamma   90.00
#
_symmetry.space_group_name_H-M   'P 1'
#
loop_
_entity.id
_entity.type
_entity.pdbx_description
1 polymer ?
#
loop_
_entity_poly.entity_id
_entity_poly.type
_entity_poly.pdbx_seq_one_letter_code
_entity_poly.pdbx_strand_id
1 'polypeptide(L)' 'RRRAKHCTSWIDSNPRRHFFGCSKFQGDDNCCFFRWYDPSICTRSKKIILGLLRRISELEMRFGGRKWI' A
#
# COMPACT_ATOMS: atom_id res chain seq x y z
N ARG A 1 21.42 -11.20 -10.94
CA ARG A 1 20.67 -11.34 -9.66
C ARG A 1 19.33 -10.64 -9.79
N ARG A 2 18.21 -11.33 -9.58
CA ARG A 2 16.88 -10.69 -9.51
C ARG A 2 16.79 -9.88 -8.21
N ARG A 3 16.53 -8.58 -8.27
CA ARG A 3 16.40 -7.73 -7.07
C ARG A 3 14.93 -7.67 -6.65
N ALA A 4 14.68 -7.82 -5.36
CA ALA A 4 13.36 -7.53 -4.80
C ALA A 4 13.17 -6.01 -4.69
N LYS A 5 11.97 -5.53 -5.02
CA LYS A 5 11.55 -4.13 -4.89
C LYS A 5 10.82 -3.95 -3.57
N HIS A 6 11.14 -2.88 -2.85
CA HIS A 6 10.39 -2.45 -1.67
C HIS A 6 9.14 -1.68 -2.13
N CYS A 7 7.97 -2.19 -1.79
CA CYS A 7 6.67 -1.71 -2.25
C CYS A 7 5.77 -1.42 -1.06
N THR A 8 4.84 -0.47 -1.23
CA THR A 8 3.80 -0.17 -0.26
C THR A 8 2.48 -0.77 -0.73
N SER A 9 1.77 -1.46 0.16
CA SER A 9 0.42 -1.95 -0.09
C SER A 9 -0.59 -0.82 0.09
N TRP A 10 -1.44 -0.62 -0.91
CA TRP A 10 -2.44 0.45 -0.96
C TRP A 10 -3.87 -0.05 -0.79
N ILE A 11 -4.05 -1.35 -0.49
CA ILE A 11 -5.38 -1.93 -0.31
C ILE A 11 -5.89 -1.74 1.12
N ASP A 12 -7.21 -1.64 1.27
CA ASP A 12 -7.85 -1.39 2.56
C ASP A 12 -7.52 -2.44 3.63
N SER A 13 -7.27 -3.69 3.25
CA SER A 13 -6.98 -4.78 4.20
C SER A 13 -5.56 -4.73 4.78
N ASN A 14 -4.62 -4.03 4.11
CA ASN A 14 -3.22 -3.89 4.50
C ASN A 14 -2.73 -2.46 4.19
N PRO A 15 -3.38 -1.42 4.75
CA PRO A 15 -3.14 -0.06 4.34
C PRO A 15 -1.72 0.35 4.72
N ARG A 16 -0.99 0.92 3.76
CA ARG A 16 0.37 1.45 3.91
C ARG A 16 1.41 0.44 4.43
N ARG A 17 1.13 -0.86 4.35
CA ARG A 17 2.05 -1.92 4.83
C ARG A 17 3.09 -2.23 3.75
N HIS A 18 4.37 -2.29 4.12
CA HIS A 18 5.44 -2.56 3.16
C HIS A 18 5.65 -4.05 2.90
N PHE A 19 6.02 -4.38 1.67
CA PHE A 19 6.38 -5.71 1.24
C PHE A 19 7.52 -5.67 0.21
N PHE A 20 8.24 -6.79 0.11
CA PHE A 20 9.17 -7.05 -0.98
C PHE A 20 8.47 -7.85 -2.07
N GLY A 21 8.47 -7.31 -3.28
CA GLY A 21 7.94 -7.97 -4.48
C GLY A 21 9.01 -8.13 -5.55
N CYS A 22 8.81 -9.05 -6.49
CA CYS A 22 9.62 -9.09 -7.69
C CYS A 22 9.40 -7.82 -8.54
N SER A 23 10.41 -7.36 -9.28
CA SER A 23 10.22 -6.24 -10.22
C SER A 23 9.23 -6.56 -11.34
N LYS A 24 9.02 -7.86 -11.63
CA LYS A 24 8.03 -8.37 -12.60
C LYS A 24 6.72 -8.82 -11.96
N PHE A 25 6.46 -8.46 -10.70
CA PHE A 25 5.27 -8.90 -9.96
C PHE A 25 3.94 -8.48 -10.60
N GLN A 26 3.94 -7.47 -11.49
CA GLN A 26 2.76 -6.97 -12.21
C GLN A 26 2.81 -7.22 -13.73
N GLY A 27 3.59 -8.20 -14.20
CA GLY A 27 3.67 -8.55 -15.63
C GLY A 27 3.44 -10.05 -15.90
N ASP A 28 3.32 -10.42 -17.18
CA ASP A 28 3.04 -11.79 -17.65
C ASP A 28 4.12 -12.82 -17.27
N ASP A 29 5.32 -12.34 -16.92
CA ASP A 29 6.37 -13.16 -16.34
C ASP A 29 6.06 -13.44 -14.86
N ASN A 30 5.48 -14.62 -14.61
CA ASN A 30 5.06 -15.28 -13.35
C ASN A 30 6.03 -15.23 -12.13
N CYS A 31 6.62 -14.09 -11.82
CA CYS A 31 7.49 -13.91 -10.67
C CYS A 31 6.65 -13.60 -9.43
N CYS A 32 6.02 -14.63 -8.86
CA CYS A 32 5.14 -14.54 -7.69
C CYS A 32 5.88 -14.33 -6.36
N PHE A 33 7.12 -13.85 -6.37
CA PHE A 33 7.85 -13.57 -5.14
C PHE A 33 7.20 -12.41 -4.38
N PHE A 34 6.78 -12.69 -3.16
CA PHE A 34 6.16 -11.75 -2.24
C PHE A 34 6.58 -12.07 -0.80
N ARG A 35 6.95 -11.04 -0.03
CA ARG A 35 7.20 -11.16 1.42
C ARG A 35 6.84 -9.86 2.13
N TRP A 36 6.08 -9.94 3.22
CA TRP A 36 5.85 -8.77 4.08
C TRP A 36 7.15 -8.28 4.72
N TYR A 37 7.38 -6.96 4.66
CA TYR A 37 8.49 -6.29 5.38
C TYR A 37 8.02 -5.92 6.78
N ASP A 38 6.90 -5.19 6.85
CA ASP A 38 6.31 -4.80 8.14
C ASP A 38 5.51 -5.96 8.75
N PRO A 39 5.43 -6.06 10.09
CA PRO A 39 4.51 -6.96 10.77
C PRO A 39 3.05 -6.65 10.43
N SER A 40 2.14 -7.57 10.76
CA SER A 40 0.72 -7.32 10.56
C SER A 40 0.26 -6.18 11.47
N ILE A 41 -0.49 -5.25 10.88
CA ILE A 41 -1.09 -4.14 11.62
C ILE A 41 -2.33 -4.68 12.35
N CYS A 42 -2.53 -4.29 13.61
CA CYS A 42 -3.71 -4.73 14.36
C CYS A 42 -5.00 -4.12 13.81
N THR A 43 -6.15 -4.78 14.03
CA THR A 43 -7.45 -4.37 13.49
C THR A 43 -7.82 -2.94 13.82
N ARG A 44 -7.53 -2.47 15.05
CA ARG A 44 -7.79 -1.09 15.47
C ARG A 44 -7.00 -0.09 14.64
N SER A 45 -5.69 -0.33 14.48
CA SER A 45 -4.82 0.56 13.70
C SER A 45 -5.21 0.59 12.23
N LYS A 46 -5.64 -0.54 11.63
CA LYS A 46 -6.18 -0.56 10.27
C LYS A 46 -7.38 0.38 10.13
N LYS A 47 -8.37 0.30 11.03
CA LYS A 47 -9.55 1.17 11.01
C LYS A 47 -9.20 2.65 11.12
N ILE A 48 -8.27 2.99 12.02
CA ILE A 48 -7.81 4.37 12.21
C ILE A 48 -7.11 4.88 10.94
N ILE A 49 -6.15 4.13 10.40
CA ILE A 49 -5.41 4.52 9.19
C ILE A 49 -6.38 4.73 8.01
N LEU A 50 -7.33 3.82 7.80
CA LEU A 50 -8.32 3.96 6.73
C LEU A 50 -9.22 5.17 6.93
N GLY A 51 -9.70 5.42 8.15
CA GLY A 51 -10.51 6.59 8.47
C GLY A 51 -9.75 7.90 8.20
N LEU A 52 -8.47 7.95 8.56
CA LEU A 52 -7.61 9.10 8.29
C LEU A 52 -7.39 9.31 6.79
N LEU A 53 -7.10 8.24 6.03
CA LEU A 53 -6.91 8.33 4.58
C LEU A 53 -8.17 8.84 3.87
N ARG A 54 -9.37 8.38 4.28
CA ARG A 54 -10.65 8.87 3.74
C ARG A 54 -10.83 10.35 4.02
N ARG A 55 -10.61 10.77 5.27
CA ARG A 55 -10.73 12.19 5.66
C ARG A 55 -9.73 13.08 4.93
N ILE A 56 -8.50 12.61 4.74
CA ILE A 56 -7.49 13.33 3.93
C ILE A 56 -7.98 13.45 2.49
N SER A 57 -8.45 12.35 1.88
CA SER A 57 -8.97 12.37 0.51
C SER A 57 -10.16 13.32 0.36
N GLU A 58 -11.09 13.35 1.32
CA GLU A 58 -12.22 14.29 1.34
C GLU A 58 -11.75 15.75 1.43
N LEU A 59 -10.76 16.02 2.28
CA LEU A 59 -10.18 17.36 2.44
C LEU A 59 -9.43 17.79 1.18
N GLU A 60 -8.65 16.89 0.56
CA GLU A 60 -7.96 17.15 -0.70
C GLU A 60 -8.95 17.46 -1.83
N MET A 61 -10.02 16.67 -1.94
CA MET A 61 -11.10 16.91 -2.90
C MET A 61 -11.79 18.27 -2.66
N ARG A 62 -11.93 18.69 -1.40
CA ARG A 62 -12.62 19.92 -1.03
C ARG A 62 -11.76 21.18 -1.16
N PHE A 63 -10.45 21.10 -0.92
CA PHE A 63 -9.59 22.28 -0.71
C PHE A 63 -8.32 22.34 -1.56
N GLY A 64 -7.95 21.29 -2.32
CA GLY A 64 -6.67 21.30 -3.02
C GLY A 64 -6.57 20.27 -4.14
N GLY A 65 -6.82 20.72 -5.37
CA GLY A 65 -6.56 19.95 -6.59
C GLY A 65 -5.09 19.52 -6.68
N ARG A 66 -4.84 18.24 -6.36
CA ARG A 66 -4.06 17.25 -7.11
C ARG A 66 -4.09 15.95 -6.32
N LYS A 67 -4.69 14.93 -6.92
CA LYS A 67 -4.83 13.58 -6.37
C LYS A 67 -3.48 12.83 -6.45
N TRP A 68 -2.95 12.41 -5.31
CA TRP A 68 -1.74 11.58 -5.22
C TRP A 68 -1.99 10.22 -4.52
N ILE A 69 -3.26 9.80 -4.53
CA ILE A 69 -3.70 8.48 -4.07
C ILE A 69 -4.34 7.74 -5.24
#